data_AF-A0A807LD75-F1
#
_entry.id   AF-A0A807LD75-F1
#
_cell.length_a   1.000
_cell.length_b   1.000
_cell.length_c   1.000
_cell.angle_alpha   90.00
_cell.angle_beta   90.00
_cell.angle_gamma   90.00
#
_symmetry.space_group_name_H-M   'P 1'
#
loop_
_entity.id
_entity.type
_entity.pdbx_description
1 polymer ?
#
loop_
_entity_poly.entity_id
_entity_poly.type
_entity_poly.pdbx_seq_one_letter_code
_entity_poly.pdbx_strand_id
1 'polypeptide(L)'
;MDSVIRSRIDSELKARAGLVLENCGLNWSTAIRLFAEQIVKNEGIPFEITAKPTARLRNAMVEAEEIAAQKQGRFESVEQLMDSLNDGKE
;
A
#
# COMPACT_ATOMS: atom_id res chain seq x y z
N MET A 1 0.17 -27.52 2.88
CA MET A 1 1.31 -27.49 1.93
C MET A 1 2.33 -26.52 2.49
N ASP A 2 3.60 -26.90 2.55
CA ASP A 2 4.70 -25.98 2.89
C ASP A 2 5.05 -25.12 1.66
N SER A 3 5.47 -23.88 1.86
CA SER A 3 5.83 -22.96 0.79
C SER A 3 6.96 -22.03 1.23
N VAL A 4 7.95 -21.87 0.36
CA VAL A 4 9.21 -21.18 0.68
C VAL A 4 9.24 -19.79 0.06
N ILE A 5 9.56 -18.78 0.88
CA ILE A 5 9.82 -17.41 0.42
C ILE A 5 11.33 -17.27 0.15
N ARG A 6 11.70 -16.90 -1.08
CA ARG A 6 13.07 -16.57 -1.47
C ARG A 6 13.13 -15.16 -2.06
N SER A 7 14.02 -14.33 -1.52
CA SER A 7 14.28 -12.99 -2.04
C SER A 7 15.77 -12.67 -2.01
N ARG A 8 16.24 -11.92 -3.01
CA ARG A 8 17.60 -11.35 -2.99
C ARG A 8 17.58 -10.12 -2.08
N ILE A 9 18.60 -10.01 -1.24
CA ILE A 9 18.79 -8.90 -0.31
C ILE A 9 20.26 -8.50 -0.31
N ASP A 10 20.51 -7.21 -0.13
CA ASP A 10 21.86 -6.70 0.11
C ASP A 10 22.48 -7.37 1.35
N SER A 11 23.79 -7.66 1.26
CA SER A 11 24.48 -8.42 2.31
C SER A 11 24.66 -7.62 3.59
N GLU A 12 24.92 -6.32 3.49
CA GLU A 12 25.04 -5.43 4.65
C GLU A 12 23.67 -5.27 5.33
N LEU A 13 22.60 -5.05 4.56
CA LEU A 13 21.25 -4.97 5.07
C LEU A 13 20.86 -6.25 5.82
N LYS A 14 21.14 -7.42 5.25
CA LYS A 14 20.90 -8.71 5.90
C LYS A 14 21.67 -8.85 7.21
N ALA A 15 22.92 -8.41 7.27
CA ALA A 15 23.72 -8.48 8.50
C ALA A 15 23.15 -7.55 9.58
N ARG A 16 22.88 -6.28 9.24
CA ARG A 16 22.36 -5.28 10.21
C ARG A 16 20.98 -5.66 10.74
N ALA A 17 20.05 -6.04 9.86
CA ALA A 17 18.73 -6.47 10.27
C ALA A 17 18.80 -7.76 11.12
N GLY A 18 19.71 -8.69 10.79
CA GLY A 18 19.94 -9.88 11.60
C GLY A 18 20.33 -9.57 13.05
N LEU A 19 21.25 -8.62 13.26
CA LEU A 19 21.64 -8.18 14.62
C LEU A 19 20.47 -7.59 15.41
N VAL A 20 19.62 -6.79 14.74
CA VAL A 20 18.42 -6.22 15.38
C VAL A 20 17.45 -7.34 15.78
N LEU A 21 17.23 -8.32 14.91
CA LEU A 21 16.35 -9.46 15.20
C LEU A 21 16.87 -10.31 16.36
N GLU A 22 18.18 -10.60 16.39
CA GLU A 22 18.82 -11.34 17.48
C GLU A 22 18.67 -10.63 18.83
N ASN A 23 18.83 -9.31 18.86
CA ASN A 23 18.59 -8.50 20.07
C ASN A 23 17.14 -8.56 20.55
N CYS A 24 16.19 -8.83 19.64
CA CYS A 24 14.79 -9.07 19.95
C CYS A 24 14.47 -10.54 20.24
N GLY A 25 15.45 -11.45 20.23
CA GLY A 25 15.26 -12.89 20.40
C GLY A 25 14.57 -13.57 19.21
N LEU A 26 14.68 -12.98 18.01
CA LEU A 26 14.02 -13.45 16.79
C LEU A 26 15.06 -13.91 15.75
N ASN A 27 14.72 -14.97 15.03
CA ASN A 27 15.43 -15.33 13.80
C ASN A 27 14.70 -14.77 12.57
N TRP A 28 15.37 -14.83 11.41
CA TRP A 28 14.82 -14.38 10.13
C TRP A 28 13.49 -15.04 9.75
N SER A 29 13.37 -16.36 9.92
CA SER A 29 12.14 -17.09 9.58
C SER A 29 10.96 -16.61 10.43
N THR A 30 11.17 -16.40 11.73
CA THR A 30 10.15 -15.85 12.63
C THR A 30 9.77 -14.44 12.22
N ALA A 31 10.74 -13.57 11.93
CA ALA A 31 10.48 -12.19 11.54
C ALA A 31 9.68 -12.08 10.23
N ILE A 32 10.06 -12.86 9.20
CA ILE A 32 9.34 -12.89 7.92
C ILE A 32 7.92 -13.44 8.09
N ARG A 33 7.74 -14.46 8.94
CA ARG A 33 6.39 -14.98 9.26
C ARG A 33 5.54 -13.93 9.96
N LEU A 34 6.07 -13.24 10.97
CA LEU A 34 5.36 -12.15 11.66
C LEU A 34 4.97 -11.03 10.69
N PHE A 35 5.85 -10.67 9.77
CA PHE A 35 5.56 -9.68 8.75
C PHE A 35 4.39 -10.11 7.85
N ALA A 36 4.38 -11.37 7.38
CA ALA A 36 3.28 -11.90 6.58
C ALA A 36 1.95 -11.91 7.34
N GLU A 37 1.95 -12.33 8.61
CA GLU A 37 0.75 -12.30 9.47
C GLU A 37 0.23 -10.87 9.67
N GLN A 38 1.13 -9.89 9.80
CA GLN A 38 0.74 -8.48 9.89
C GLN A 38 0.15 -7.94 8.59
N ILE A 39 0.62 -8.42 7.42
CA ILE A 39 -0.01 -8.07 6.14
C ILE A 39 -1.44 -8.58 6.09
N VAL A 40 -1.66 -9.85 6.47
CA VAL A 40 -3.00 -10.45 6.49
C VAL A 40 -3.90 -9.72 7.48
N LYS A 41 -3.40 -9.43 8.68
CA LYS A 41 -4.17 -8.78 9.74
C LYS A 41 -4.63 -7.36 9.36
N ASN A 42 -3.79 -6.61 8.66
CA ASN A 42 -4.07 -5.20 8.32
C ASN A 42 -4.62 -5.03 6.90
N GLU A 43 -4.83 -6.12 6.16
CA GLU A 43 -5.21 -6.11 4.73
C GLU A 43 -4.35 -5.14 3.89
N GLY A 44 -3.06 -5.06 4.24
CA GLY A 44 -2.16 -4.02 3.72
C GLY A 44 -0.75 -4.11 4.30
N ILE A 45 0.16 -3.29 3.79
CA ILE A 45 1.54 -3.26 4.29
C ILE A 45 1.55 -2.64 5.71
N PRO A 46 2.11 -3.32 6.73
CA PRO A 46 2.01 -2.94 8.14
C PRO A 46 3.03 -1.86 8.56
N PHE A 47 3.30 -0.91 7.67
CA PHE A 47 4.09 0.29 7.93
C PHE A 47 3.72 1.36 6.90
N GLU A 48 3.93 2.62 7.27
CA GLU A 48 3.64 3.74 6.38
C GLU A 48 4.57 3.71 5.16
N ILE A 49 3.98 3.74 3.97
CA ILE A 49 4.74 3.81 2.72
C ILE A 49 4.97 5.29 2.40
N THR A 50 6.05 5.85 2.94
CA THR A 50 6.44 7.24 2.72
C THR A 50 7.22 7.38 1.40
N ALA A 51 6.56 7.13 0.26
CA ALA A 51 7.11 7.54 -1.04
C ALA A 51 6.62 8.96 -1.35
N LYS A 52 7.48 9.82 -1.93
CA LYS A 52 6.98 11.03 -2.58
C LYS A 52 5.96 10.58 -3.64
N PRO A 53 4.73 11.09 -3.64
CA PRO A 53 3.72 10.66 -4.61
C PRO A 53 4.27 10.88 -6.01
N THR A 54 4.10 9.86 -6.85
CA THR A 54 4.41 9.97 -8.28
C THR A 54 3.67 11.16 -8.86
N ALA A 55 4.19 11.76 -9.94
CA ALA A 55 3.51 12.91 -10.57
C ALA A 55 2.04 12.60 -10.90
N ARG A 56 1.77 11.37 -11.36
CA ARG A 56 0.41 10.88 -11.61
C ARG A 56 -0.45 10.86 -10.34
N LEU A 57 0.06 10.28 -9.24
CA LEU A 57 -0.69 10.22 -7.99
C LEU A 57 -0.95 11.61 -7.42
N ARG A 58 0.02 12.52 -7.54
CA ARG A 58 -0.13 13.92 -7.11
C ARG A 58 -1.21 14.65 -7.90
N ASN A 59 -1.23 14.50 -9.22
CA ASN A 59 -2.25 15.12 -10.06
C ASN A 59 -3.65 14.57 -9.75
N ALA A 60 -3.78 13.26 -9.53
CA ALA A 60 -5.06 12.64 -9.14
C ALA A 60 -5.55 13.12 -7.77
N MET A 61 -4.65 13.35 -6.81
CA MET A 61 -5.00 13.94 -5.51
C MET A 61 -5.52 15.38 -5.66
N VAL A 62 -4.85 16.20 -6.47
CA VAL A 62 -5.28 17.57 -6.75
C VAL A 62 -6.65 17.58 -7.45
N GLU A 63 -6.84 16.75 -8.48
CA GLU A 63 -8.11 16.61 -9.18
C GLU A 63 -9.25 16.20 -8.23
N ALA A 64 -8.98 15.25 -7.32
CA ALA A 64 -9.95 14.85 -6.30
C ALA A 64 -10.30 15.98 -5.32
N GLU A 65 -9.32 16.80 -4.91
CA GLU A 65 -9.56 17.98 -4.07
C GLU A 65 -10.39 19.05 -4.81
N GLU A 66 -10.14 19.27 -6.10
CA GLU A 66 -10.91 20.22 -6.92
C GLU A 66 -12.37 19.76 -7.09
N ILE A 67 -12.59 18.47 -7.39
CA ILE A 67 -13.92 17.85 -7.45
C ILE A 67 -14.67 18.04 -6.12
N ALA A 68 -14.00 17.74 -5.00
CA ALA A 68 -14.58 17.89 -3.67
C ALA A 68 -14.92 19.35 -3.32
N ALA A 69 -14.03 20.30 -3.68
CA ALA A 69 -14.22 21.72 -3.43
C ALA A 69 -15.37 22.32 -4.26
N GLN A 70 -15.51 21.88 -5.51
CA GLN A 70 -16.57 22.36 -6.41
C GLN A 70 -17.93 21.67 -6.17
N LYS A 71 -18.01 20.70 -5.25
CA LYS A 71 -19.17 19.80 -5.03
C LYS A 71 -19.66 19.10 -6.30
N GLN A 72 -18.85 19.09 -7.37
CA GLN A 72 -19.14 18.32 -8.56
C GLN A 72 -18.82 16.85 -8.22
N GLY A 73 -19.74 15.93 -8.49
CA GLY A 73 -19.60 14.52 -8.06
C GLY A 73 -20.51 14.10 -6.89
N ARG A 74 -21.43 14.97 -6.45
CA ARG A 74 -22.60 14.51 -5.69
C ARG A 74 -23.65 13.98 -6.68
N PHE A 75 -23.99 12.71 -6.53
CA PHE A 75 -25.04 12.05 -7.30
C PHE A 75 -26.19 11.70 -6.37
N GLU A 76 -27.42 11.90 -6.83
CA GLU A 76 -28.61 11.63 -6.02
C GLU A 76 -29.04 10.15 -6.13
N SER A 77 -28.51 9.42 -7.14
CA SER A 77 -28.78 8.00 -7.38
C SER A 77 -27.58 7.28 -7.99
N VAL A 78 -27.52 5.96 -7.81
CA VAL A 78 -26.49 5.08 -8.42
C VAL A 78 -26.52 5.16 -9.95
N GLU A 79 -27.71 5.32 -10.54
CA GLU A 79 -27.88 5.48 -11.99
C GLU A 79 -27.19 6.75 -12.51
N GLN A 80 -27.36 7.88 -11.81
CA GLN A 80 -26.73 9.16 -12.16
C GLN A 80 -25.19 9.11 -12.02
N LEU A 81 -24.69 8.36 -11.04
CA LEU A 81 -23.25 8.09 -10.89
C LEU A 81 -22.71 7.25 -12.05
N MET A 82 -23.39 6.15 -12.39
CA MET A 82 -22.97 5.24 -13.46
C MET A 82 -23.00 5.91 -14.83
N ASP A 83 -24.00 6.75 -15.09
CA ASP A 83 -24.13 7.55 -16.32
C ASP A 83 -22.91 8.49 -16.47
N SER A 84 -22.61 9.29 -15.44
CA SER A 84 -21.46 10.21 -15.44
C SER A 84 -20.10 9.52 -15.60
N LEU A 85 -19.92 8.30 -15.07
CA LEU A 85 -18.68 7.54 -15.23
C LEU A 85 -18.55 6.94 -16.64
N ASN A 86 -19.67 6.67 -17.30
CA ASN A 86 -19.72 6.06 -18.62
C ASN A 86 -19.67 7.12 -19.74
N ASP A 87 -20.11 8.36 -19.46
CA ASP A 87 -20.04 9.52 -20.37
C ASP A 87 -18.63 10.12 -20.48
N GLY A 88 -17.72 9.82 -19.53
CA GLY A 88 -16.34 10.30 -19.49
C GLY A 88 -15.37 9.62 -20.46
N LYS A 89 -15.81 9.28 -21.67
CA LYS A 89 -14.93 8.87 -22.78
C LYS A 89 -15.02 9.88 -23.92
N GLU A 90 -14.21 10.94 -23.87
CA GLU A 90 -13.40 11.48 -24.98
C GLU A 90 -12.18 12.24 -24.41
#